data_AF-A0A5J4LLE8-F1
#
_entry.id   AF-A0A5J4LLE8-F1
#
_cell.length_a   1.000
_cell.length_b   1.000
_cell.length_c   1.000
_cell.angle_alpha   90.00
_cell.angle_beta   90.00
_cell.angle_gamma   90.00
#
_symmetry.space_group_name_H-M   'P 1'
#
loop_
_entity.id
_entity.type
_entity.pdbx_description
1 polymer ?
#
loop_
_entity_poly.entity_id
_entity_poly.type
_entity_poly.pdbx_seq_one_letter_code
_entity_poly.pdbx_strand_id
1 'polypeptide(L)'
;MLPALRRTGLLCALTATAALLPAAPVHATPPAAALRFGPCPDSVPDPPAPAHVECGRLSVPLDRDRPDGKHLDIAVSRVRASGPASDRRGVLLVNPGGPGGSGLPYAVTKRAKLPERVRRAYDVIGFDPRGTGASAPADCGPMGGLFDAPAPDPVPASRPAEKAHLATLRRTADDCARGVADALPHLSTTETARDMDALRAALGEPRIGFLGVSYGSYLGAAYAALFPQRVGRMVLDSVVGPWSWYDFDLVQGRALIRQRDVFFAWAAGHHRRFALGADGAAVRTAYQRVRDGLAKHPVDGFGAAEFDRAVYRALGRAERWTGLADGLRTYLRDGTTGPLRPAEPFDGAASRTYEAANRTVKCADGPAPAPARVTADIRRIRRLDPQPVLTGVEASVCAYWHHRPARRTPLGSPDAPPVLLIASTHDPVTPVRGALALQRRLPGSRLVSLHDDYSHGVFASRGNACVDGTAAAYLLDGTVPRTDVHCTGPGLPTP
;
A
#
# COMPACT_ATOMS: atom_id res chain seq x y z
N MET A 1 -62.20 42.81 -75.26
CA MET A 1 -62.27 42.51 -73.81
C MET A 1 -61.02 43.10 -73.15
N LEU A 2 -61.24 43.87 -72.08
CA LEU A 2 -60.24 44.54 -71.23
C LEU A 2 -59.29 43.53 -70.51
N PRO A 3 -58.19 44.00 -69.90
CA PRO A 3 -56.85 43.40 -69.88
C PRO A 3 -56.45 42.84 -68.52
N ALA A 4 -55.21 42.34 -68.37
CA ALA A 4 -54.60 42.19 -67.04
C ALA A 4 -53.08 42.39 -67.06
N LEU A 5 -52.66 43.29 -66.17
CA LEU A 5 -51.32 43.76 -65.89
C LEU A 5 -50.54 42.82 -64.93
N ARG A 6 -49.21 42.92 -65.09
CA ARG A 6 -48.09 42.79 -64.14
C ARG A 6 -48.42 42.48 -62.66
N ARG A 7 -47.72 41.50 -62.10
CA ARG A 7 -47.54 41.33 -60.64
C ARG A 7 -46.09 41.62 -60.23
N THR A 8 -45.98 42.54 -59.29
CA THR A 8 -44.82 42.96 -58.51
C THR A 8 -44.38 41.86 -57.53
N GLY A 9 -43.07 41.69 -57.36
CA GLY A 9 -42.46 40.86 -56.31
C GLY A 9 -42.30 41.65 -55.01
N LEU A 10 -42.71 41.05 -53.89
CA LEU A 10 -42.53 41.58 -52.54
C LEU A 10 -41.53 40.68 -51.80
N LEU A 11 -40.41 41.24 -51.34
CA LEU A 11 -39.47 40.60 -50.41
C LEU A 11 -40.06 40.61 -49.00
N CYS A 12 -40.13 39.45 -48.34
CA CYS A 12 -40.35 39.35 -46.90
C CYS A 12 -39.01 39.28 -46.16
N ALA A 13 -38.75 40.28 -45.32
CA ALA A 13 -37.66 40.27 -44.34
C ALA A 13 -38.12 39.51 -43.08
N LEU A 14 -37.37 38.48 -42.68
CA LEU A 14 -37.54 37.77 -41.40
C LEU A 14 -36.54 38.35 -40.40
N THR A 15 -37.06 39.04 -39.38
CA THR A 15 -36.32 39.50 -38.21
C THR A 15 -36.22 38.37 -37.18
N ALA A 16 -35.01 37.93 -36.84
CA ALA A 16 -34.76 36.98 -35.77
C ALA A 16 -34.50 37.73 -34.45
N THR A 17 -35.42 37.61 -33.50
CA THR A 17 -35.27 38.07 -32.11
C THR A 17 -34.46 37.04 -31.31
N ALA A 18 -33.24 37.40 -30.91
CA ALA A 18 -32.43 36.60 -29.99
C ALA A 18 -32.93 36.81 -28.55
N ALA A 19 -33.50 35.77 -27.94
CA ALA A 19 -33.83 35.76 -26.52
C ALA A 19 -32.56 35.54 -25.68
N LEU A 20 -32.20 36.53 -24.87
CA LEU A 20 -31.15 36.42 -23.84
C LEU A 20 -31.69 35.58 -22.68
N LEU A 21 -31.20 34.35 -22.53
CA LEU A 21 -31.42 33.54 -21.34
C LEU A 21 -30.55 34.06 -20.18
N PRO A 22 -31.05 34.14 -18.94
CA PRO A 22 -30.23 34.51 -17.79
C PRO A 22 -29.15 33.45 -17.55
N ALA A 23 -27.90 33.88 -17.41
CA ALA A 23 -26.81 33.00 -16.99
C ALA A 23 -27.13 32.40 -15.62
N ALA A 24 -27.06 31.07 -15.51
CA ALA A 24 -27.19 30.38 -14.25
C ALA A 24 -26.11 30.88 -13.26
N PRO A 25 -26.44 31.04 -11.95
CA PRO A 25 -25.45 31.44 -10.97
C PRO A 25 -24.37 30.38 -10.88
N VAL A 26 -23.14 30.76 -11.25
CA VAL A 26 -21.93 29.98 -10.98
C VAL A 26 -21.85 29.82 -9.47
N HIS A 27 -22.14 28.62 -8.98
CA HIS A 27 -21.94 28.29 -7.57
C HIS A 27 -20.43 28.38 -7.32
N ALA A 28 -20.02 29.41 -6.58
CA ALA A 28 -18.65 29.52 -6.11
C ALA A 28 -18.32 28.26 -5.29
N THR A 29 -17.27 27.54 -5.69
CA THR A 29 -16.74 26.44 -4.88
C THR A 29 -16.41 27.01 -3.50
N PRO A 30 -16.94 26.44 -2.40
CA PRO A 30 -16.57 26.90 -1.07
C PRO A 30 -15.04 26.93 -0.95
N PRO A 31 -14.45 27.97 -0.33
CA PRO A 31 -13.01 28.07 -0.19
C PRO A 31 -12.51 26.78 0.44
N ALA A 32 -11.57 26.12 -0.25
CA ALA A 32 -10.97 24.89 0.25
C ALA A 32 -10.55 25.11 1.70
N ALA A 33 -11.05 24.28 2.63
CA ALA A 33 -10.72 24.38 4.03
C ALA A 33 -9.20 24.52 4.17
N ALA A 34 -8.75 25.67 4.68
CA ALA A 34 -7.33 25.99 4.68
C ALA A 34 -6.57 24.98 5.54
N LEU A 35 -5.62 24.25 4.95
CA LEU A 35 -4.73 23.36 5.68
C LEU A 35 -3.81 24.20 6.56
N ARG A 36 -4.08 24.21 7.87
CA ARG A 36 -3.27 24.90 8.87
C ARG A 36 -2.35 23.91 9.55
N PHE A 37 -1.06 24.26 9.62
CA PHE A 37 -0.03 23.46 10.25
C PHE A 37 0.27 23.99 11.65
N GLY A 38 0.50 23.07 12.57
CA GLY A 38 0.87 23.31 13.97
C GLY A 38 1.66 22.13 14.54
N PRO A 39 1.72 21.99 15.88
CA PRO A 39 2.42 20.88 16.53
C PRO A 39 1.86 19.51 16.13
N CYS A 40 2.73 18.51 16.11
CA CYS A 40 2.35 17.12 15.87
C CYS A 40 1.97 16.39 17.16
N PRO A 41 1.13 15.34 17.09
CA PRO A 41 0.90 14.44 18.21
C PRO A 41 2.15 13.58 18.49
N ASP A 42 2.27 13.06 19.71
CA ASP A 42 3.41 12.24 20.18
C ASP A 42 3.69 10.98 19.34
N SER A 43 2.69 10.50 18.60
CA SER A 43 2.84 9.37 17.67
C SER A 43 3.70 9.70 16.44
N VAL A 44 3.97 10.97 16.17
CA VAL A 44 4.87 11.42 15.10
C VAL A 44 6.24 11.72 15.73
N PRO A 45 7.30 11.00 15.35
CA PRO A 45 8.63 11.24 15.91
C PRO A 45 9.18 12.58 15.44
N ASP A 46 10.02 13.20 16.27
CA ASP A 46 10.76 14.39 15.85
C ASP A 46 11.87 14.05 14.86
N PRO A 47 12.05 14.83 13.78
CA PRO A 47 13.22 14.71 12.93
C PRO A 47 14.48 15.22 13.66
N PRO A 48 15.68 14.78 13.25
CA PRO A 48 16.92 15.36 13.78
C PRO A 48 17.00 16.88 13.55
N ALA A 49 17.47 17.61 14.56
CA ALA A 49 17.69 19.06 14.48
C ALA A 49 18.64 19.43 13.31
N PRO A 50 18.47 20.59 12.68
CA PRO A 50 17.51 21.67 12.99
C PRO A 50 16.13 21.50 12.31
N ALA A 51 15.85 20.36 11.70
CA ALA A 51 14.55 20.12 11.09
C ALA A 51 13.45 20.00 12.17
N HIS A 52 12.22 20.32 11.79
CA HIS A 52 11.02 20.13 12.61
C HIS A 52 9.91 19.56 11.73
N VAL A 53 8.99 18.84 12.37
CA VAL A 53 7.78 18.33 11.73
C VAL A 53 6.58 19.17 12.16
N GLU A 54 5.72 19.52 11.22
CA GLU A 54 4.47 20.22 11.46
C GLU A 54 3.30 19.33 11.04
N CYS A 55 2.20 19.34 11.77
CA CYS A 55 1.01 18.54 11.45
C CYS A 55 -0.22 19.42 11.24
N GLY A 56 -1.15 18.95 10.42
CA GLY A 56 -2.40 19.63 10.12
C GLY A 56 -3.50 18.65 9.74
N ARG A 57 -4.70 19.17 9.53
CA ARG A 57 -5.86 18.41 9.07
C ARG A 57 -6.49 19.07 7.86
N LEU A 58 -6.88 18.26 6.88
CA LEU A 58 -7.65 18.68 5.71
C LEU A 58 -9.03 18.01 5.76
N SER A 59 -10.09 18.81 5.87
CA SER A 59 -11.45 18.30 5.79
C SER A 59 -11.82 17.98 4.34
N VAL A 60 -12.30 16.77 4.10
CA VAL A 60 -12.78 16.30 2.78
C VAL A 60 -14.14 15.63 2.93
N PRO A 61 -15.01 15.67 1.91
CA PRO A 61 -16.26 14.93 1.95
C PRO A 61 -15.99 13.42 1.99
N LEU A 62 -16.74 12.71 2.83
CA LEU A 62 -16.73 11.24 2.89
C LEU A 62 -17.17 10.66 1.54
N ASP A 63 -18.27 11.20 1.00
CA ASP A 63 -18.81 10.86 -0.30
C ASP A 63 -18.61 12.03 -1.27
N ARG A 64 -17.79 11.82 -2.31
CA ARG A 64 -17.48 12.84 -3.31
C ARG A 64 -18.66 13.23 -4.18
N ASP A 65 -19.68 12.37 -4.27
CA ASP A 65 -20.92 12.68 -4.98
C ASP A 65 -21.90 13.49 -4.11
N ARG A 66 -21.58 13.66 -2.81
CA ARG A 66 -22.33 14.47 -1.84
C ARG A 66 -21.39 15.42 -1.09
N PRO A 67 -20.85 16.44 -1.78
CA PRO A 67 -19.80 17.31 -1.23
C PRO A 67 -20.23 18.12 -0.01
N ASP A 68 -21.52 18.35 0.19
CA ASP A 68 -22.07 19.05 1.38
C ASP A 68 -22.53 18.07 2.49
N GLY A 69 -22.20 16.78 2.36
CA GLY A 69 -22.62 15.71 3.25
C GLY A 69 -21.72 15.52 4.47
N LYS A 70 -21.54 14.26 4.90
CA LYS A 70 -20.60 13.92 5.98
C LYS A 70 -19.16 14.20 5.51
N HIS A 71 -18.35 14.80 6.38
CA HIS A 71 -16.93 15.03 6.15
C HIS A 71 -16.07 14.16 7.07
N LEU A 72 -14.82 13.97 6.67
CA LEU A 72 -13.76 13.41 7.50
C LEU A 72 -12.51 14.28 7.38
N ASP A 73 -11.64 14.21 8.38
CA ASP A 73 -10.38 14.92 8.39
C ASP A 73 -9.24 13.99 7.98
N ILE A 74 -8.50 14.38 6.94
CA ILE A 74 -7.23 13.77 6.55
C ILE A 74 -6.12 14.42 7.36
N ALA A 75 -5.47 13.64 8.22
CA ALA A 75 -4.28 14.05 8.94
C ALA A 75 -3.08 14.12 7.99
N VAL A 76 -2.29 15.18 8.13
CA VAL A 76 -1.12 15.47 7.30
C VAL A 76 0.06 15.85 8.19
N SER A 77 1.26 15.38 7.84
CA SER A 77 2.52 15.82 8.42
C SER A 77 3.41 16.43 7.32
N ARG A 78 4.22 17.42 7.68
CA ARG A 78 5.18 18.07 6.79
C ARG A 78 6.52 18.21 7.48
N VAL A 79 7.58 17.77 6.78
CA VAL A 79 8.95 18.17 7.11
C VAL A 79 9.49 18.97 5.93
N ARG A 80 9.84 20.23 6.18
CA ARG A 80 10.27 21.15 5.11
C ARG A 80 11.58 20.74 4.46
N ALA A 81 11.74 21.19 3.22
CA ALA A 81 12.99 21.14 2.49
C ALA A 81 14.11 21.79 3.33
N SER A 82 15.29 21.17 3.37
CA SER A 82 16.42 21.69 4.14
C SER A 82 17.33 22.64 3.35
N GLY A 83 17.09 22.79 2.04
CA GLY A 83 17.86 23.68 1.18
C GLY A 83 17.29 25.11 1.16
N PRO A 84 18.02 26.06 0.55
CA PRO A 84 17.49 27.39 0.27
C PRO A 84 16.26 27.30 -0.65
N ALA A 85 15.41 28.34 -0.62
CA ALA A 85 14.18 28.38 -1.41
C ALA A 85 14.42 28.18 -2.93
N SER A 86 15.58 28.58 -3.45
CA SER A 86 15.99 28.38 -4.84
C SER A 86 16.11 26.90 -5.25
N ASP A 87 16.37 26.01 -4.30
CA ASP A 87 16.52 24.57 -4.55
C ASP A 87 15.18 23.84 -4.55
N ARG A 88 14.11 24.48 -4.05
CA ARG A 88 12.82 23.84 -3.83
C ARG A 88 12.18 23.41 -5.14
N ARG A 89 11.82 22.12 -5.23
CA ARG A 89 11.15 21.47 -6.36
C ARG A 89 9.67 21.17 -6.10
N GLY A 90 9.15 21.55 -4.95
CA GLY A 90 7.74 21.37 -4.55
C GLY A 90 7.60 20.42 -3.37
N VAL A 91 6.47 19.74 -3.33
CA VAL A 91 6.16 18.70 -2.33
C VAL A 91 6.45 17.30 -2.85
N LEU A 92 6.92 16.42 -1.95
CA LEU A 92 7.01 14.98 -2.16
C LEU A 92 6.08 14.29 -1.16
N LEU A 93 4.89 13.90 -1.61
CA LEU A 93 3.98 13.08 -0.81
C LEU A 93 4.58 11.67 -0.68
N VAL A 94 4.60 11.13 0.54
CA VAL A 94 5.10 9.78 0.82
C VAL A 94 4.01 8.88 1.38
N ASN A 95 3.98 7.63 0.93
CA ASN A 95 3.07 6.61 1.49
C ASN A 95 3.81 5.28 1.72
N PRO A 96 3.72 4.70 2.94
CA PRO A 96 4.44 3.47 3.29
C PRO A 96 3.81 2.20 2.72
N GLY A 97 2.56 2.28 2.27
CA GLY A 97 1.78 1.14 1.83
C GLY A 97 0.93 0.49 2.91
N GLY A 98 0.86 -0.84 2.87
CA GLY A 98 -0.13 -1.64 3.58
C GLY A 98 -1.11 -2.31 2.59
N PRO A 99 -2.32 -1.77 2.34
CA PRO A 99 -2.92 -0.54 2.89
C PRO A 99 -3.09 -0.59 4.41
N GLY A 100 -3.25 0.58 5.04
CA GLY A 100 -3.38 0.73 6.50
C GLY A 100 -2.12 1.24 7.22
N GLY A 101 -1.00 1.43 6.51
CA GLY A 101 0.19 2.06 7.08
C GLY A 101 -0.01 3.57 7.24
N SER A 102 0.25 4.08 8.45
CA SER A 102 0.19 5.52 8.74
C SER A 102 1.31 6.28 8.01
N GLY A 103 0.94 7.28 7.21
CA GLY A 103 1.86 8.15 6.50
C GLY A 103 2.39 9.30 7.36
N LEU A 104 1.71 9.64 8.46
CA LEU A 104 2.12 10.70 9.39
C LEU A 104 3.58 10.55 9.89
N PRO A 105 3.93 9.49 10.63
CA PRO A 105 5.31 9.25 11.07
C PRO A 105 6.22 8.85 9.90
N TYR A 106 5.64 8.39 8.78
CA TYR A 106 6.41 8.00 7.60
C TYR A 106 7.10 9.18 6.93
N ALA A 107 6.54 10.39 6.97
CA ALA A 107 7.21 11.59 6.47
C ALA A 107 8.60 11.77 7.08
N VAL A 108 8.67 11.68 8.41
CA VAL A 108 9.90 11.87 9.18
C VAL A 108 10.89 10.74 8.92
N THR A 109 10.43 9.49 9.12
CA THR A 109 11.29 8.32 9.04
C THR A 109 11.76 8.03 7.61
N LYS A 110 10.93 8.31 6.59
CA LYS A 110 11.33 8.18 5.19
C LYS A 110 12.25 9.31 4.79
N ARG A 111 11.93 10.55 5.14
CA ARG A 111 12.81 11.70 4.85
C ARG A 111 14.21 11.48 5.36
N ALA A 112 14.39 11.00 6.59
CA ALA A 112 15.70 10.76 7.19
C ALA A 112 16.62 9.85 6.33
N LYS A 113 16.04 8.99 5.49
CA LYS A 113 16.76 8.04 4.63
C LYS A 113 16.92 8.54 3.19
N LEU A 114 16.22 9.60 2.79
CA LEU A 114 16.34 10.16 1.44
C LEU A 114 17.74 10.73 1.22
N PRO A 115 18.30 10.61 -0.01
CA PRO A 115 19.53 11.28 -0.38
C PRO A 115 19.44 12.79 -0.05
N GLU A 116 20.53 13.36 0.47
CA GLU A 116 20.55 14.74 0.95
C GLU A 116 20.02 15.74 -0.08
N ARG A 117 20.42 15.59 -1.34
CA ARG A 117 19.95 16.41 -2.45
C ARG A 117 18.43 16.41 -2.62
N VAL A 118 17.75 15.30 -2.33
CA VAL A 118 16.28 15.22 -2.35
C VAL A 118 15.69 15.92 -1.12
N ARG A 119 16.26 15.70 0.07
CA ARG A 119 15.83 16.40 1.31
C ARG A 119 15.95 17.91 1.22
N ARG A 120 16.95 18.41 0.50
CA ARG A 120 17.15 19.84 0.23
C ARG A 120 16.10 20.42 -0.71
N ALA A 121 15.57 19.62 -1.62
CA ALA A 121 14.69 20.08 -2.69
C ALA A 121 13.19 19.95 -2.37
N TYR A 122 12.79 19.03 -1.50
CA TYR A 122 11.39 18.71 -1.29
C TYR A 122 10.91 18.94 0.13
N ASP A 123 9.74 19.58 0.25
CA ASP A 123 8.92 19.42 1.45
C ASP A 123 8.35 18.00 1.44
N VAL A 124 8.71 17.19 2.42
CA VAL A 124 8.23 15.80 2.50
C VAL A 124 6.91 15.80 3.27
N ILE A 125 5.85 15.34 2.60
CA ILE A 125 4.49 15.35 3.12
C ILE A 125 4.05 13.91 3.38
N GLY A 126 3.74 13.60 4.64
CA GLY A 126 3.05 12.37 5.00
C GLY A 126 1.56 12.65 5.15
N PHE A 127 0.72 11.68 4.85
CA PHE A 127 -0.69 11.75 5.18
C PHE A 127 -1.20 10.36 5.53
N ASP A 128 -2.13 10.31 6.46
CA ASP A 128 -2.86 9.08 6.75
C ASP A 128 -4.04 8.98 5.77
N PRO A 129 -4.14 7.93 4.94
CA PRO A 129 -5.33 7.70 4.12
C PRO A 129 -6.60 7.66 4.97
N ARG A 130 -7.75 8.01 4.40
CA ARG A 130 -9.06 7.84 5.06
C ARG A 130 -9.19 6.42 5.63
N GLY A 131 -9.69 6.30 6.86
CA GLY A 131 -9.80 5.01 7.55
C GLY A 131 -8.49 4.52 8.17
N THR A 132 -7.38 5.27 8.07
CA THR A 132 -6.07 4.87 8.59
C THR A 132 -5.57 5.87 9.65
N GLY A 133 -4.87 5.38 10.66
CA GLY A 133 -4.15 6.22 11.63
C GLY A 133 -5.02 7.31 12.25
N ALA A 134 -4.63 8.58 12.09
CA ALA A 134 -5.33 9.74 12.63
C ALA A 134 -6.45 10.30 11.71
N SER A 135 -6.70 9.68 10.55
CA SER A 135 -7.68 10.10 9.54
C SER A 135 -8.97 9.29 9.62
N ALA A 136 -9.79 9.57 10.64
CA ALA A 136 -11.04 8.85 10.92
C ALA A 136 -10.84 7.31 10.85
N PRO A 137 -10.02 6.74 11.75
CA PRO A 137 -9.57 5.35 11.65
C PRO A 137 -10.75 4.38 11.57
N ALA A 138 -10.65 3.43 10.64
CA ALA A 138 -11.62 2.35 10.54
C ALA A 138 -11.54 1.49 11.81
N ASP A 139 -12.71 1.20 12.37
CA ASP A 139 -12.84 0.24 13.46
C ASP A 139 -13.72 -0.92 12.98
N CYS A 140 -13.15 -2.12 12.98
CA CYS A 140 -13.84 -3.36 12.65
C CYS A 140 -14.03 -4.24 13.90
N GLY A 141 -13.87 -3.70 15.11
CA GLY A 141 -14.06 -4.40 16.37
C GLY A 141 -13.22 -5.68 16.48
N PRO A 142 -13.83 -6.85 16.78
CA PRO A 142 -13.12 -8.12 16.95
C PRO A 142 -12.49 -8.70 15.67
N MET A 143 -12.91 -8.26 14.49
CA MET A 143 -12.43 -8.75 13.19
C MET A 143 -12.47 -10.27 13.03
N GLY A 144 -13.55 -10.91 13.51
CA GLY A 144 -13.71 -12.37 13.46
C GLY A 144 -12.80 -13.14 14.42
N GLY A 145 -12.19 -12.46 15.40
CA GLY A 145 -11.23 -13.01 16.35
C GLY A 145 -9.77 -12.86 15.90
N LEU A 146 -9.48 -11.96 14.95
CA LEU A 146 -8.11 -11.76 14.41
C LEU A 146 -7.08 -11.36 15.48
N PHE A 147 -7.55 -10.76 16.58
CA PHE A 147 -6.74 -10.28 17.69
C PHE A 147 -6.79 -11.19 18.92
N ASP A 148 -7.47 -12.33 18.83
CA ASP A 148 -7.47 -13.31 19.91
C ASP A 148 -6.07 -13.94 20.02
N ALA A 149 -5.61 -14.22 21.25
CA ALA A 149 -4.29 -14.79 21.50
C ALA A 149 -4.40 -15.98 22.49
N PRO A 150 -3.95 -17.19 22.10
CA PRO A 150 -3.43 -17.56 20.79
C PRO A 150 -4.55 -17.65 19.74
N ALA A 151 -4.29 -17.15 18.52
CA ALA A 151 -5.24 -17.30 17.42
C ALA A 151 -5.25 -18.75 16.87
N PRO A 152 -6.39 -19.22 16.31
CA PRO A 152 -6.47 -20.53 15.66
C PRO A 152 -5.45 -20.69 14.52
N ASP A 153 -4.99 -21.93 14.27
CA ASP A 153 -4.06 -22.19 13.15
C ASP A 153 -4.66 -21.68 11.82
N PRO A 154 -3.97 -20.77 11.10
CA PRO A 154 -4.51 -20.12 9.91
C PRO A 154 -4.55 -21.03 8.68
N VAL A 155 -3.98 -22.24 8.71
CA VAL A 155 -3.90 -23.16 7.57
C VAL A 155 -5.00 -24.23 7.65
N PRO A 156 -6.13 -24.07 6.93
CA PRO A 156 -7.20 -25.07 6.98
C PRO A 156 -6.78 -26.36 6.25
N ALA A 157 -6.70 -27.46 7.01
CA ALA A 157 -6.20 -28.74 6.51
C ALA A 157 -7.29 -29.75 6.12
N SER A 158 -8.55 -29.50 6.48
CA SER A 158 -9.69 -30.41 6.33
C SER A 158 -10.96 -29.65 5.93
N ARG A 159 -12.01 -30.35 5.45
CA ARG A 159 -13.29 -29.72 5.12
C ARG A 159 -13.93 -28.96 6.31
N PRO A 160 -13.94 -29.50 7.56
CA PRO A 160 -14.39 -28.73 8.71
C PRO A 160 -13.56 -27.46 8.96
N ALA A 161 -12.23 -27.54 8.85
CA ALA A 161 -11.35 -26.39 9.02
C ALA A 161 -11.56 -25.32 7.93
N GLU A 162 -11.78 -25.73 6.68
CA GLU A 162 -12.13 -24.83 5.58
C GLU A 162 -13.47 -24.12 5.83
N LYS A 163 -14.48 -24.84 6.35
CA LYS A 163 -15.77 -24.25 6.74
C LYS A 163 -15.59 -23.23 7.87
N ALA A 164 -14.78 -23.56 8.88
CA ALA A 164 -14.47 -22.65 9.98
C ALA A 164 -13.74 -21.39 9.49
N HIS A 165 -12.77 -21.54 8.60
CA HIS A 165 -12.05 -20.42 7.97
C HIS A 165 -13.02 -19.49 7.22
N LEU A 166 -13.90 -20.03 6.36
CA LEU A 166 -14.91 -19.24 5.67
C LEU A 166 -15.88 -18.54 6.64
N ALA A 167 -16.25 -19.19 7.75
CA ALA A 167 -17.07 -18.58 8.79
C ALA A 167 -16.33 -17.41 9.48
N THR A 168 -15.03 -17.53 9.72
CA THR A 168 -14.20 -16.42 10.23
C THR A 168 -14.18 -15.25 9.25
N LEU A 169 -13.95 -15.50 7.96
CA LEU A 169 -13.99 -14.45 6.94
C LEU A 169 -15.35 -13.72 6.91
N ARG A 170 -16.45 -14.46 7.05
CA ARG A 170 -17.78 -13.84 7.16
C ARG A 170 -17.91 -12.97 8.41
N ARG A 171 -17.51 -13.47 9.59
CA ARG A 171 -17.56 -12.68 10.83
C ARG A 171 -16.71 -11.42 10.72
N THR A 172 -15.50 -11.50 10.16
CA THR A 172 -14.65 -10.32 9.93
C THR A 172 -15.37 -9.29 9.03
N ALA A 173 -16.03 -9.73 7.95
CA ALA A 173 -16.78 -8.84 7.08
C ALA A 173 -17.99 -8.21 7.79
N ASP A 174 -18.72 -9.00 8.60
CA ASP A 174 -19.85 -8.52 9.38
C ASP A 174 -19.42 -7.52 10.47
N ASP A 175 -18.29 -7.77 11.13
CA ASP A 175 -17.74 -6.87 12.15
C ASP A 175 -17.32 -5.53 11.53
N CYS A 176 -16.63 -5.54 10.38
CA CYS A 176 -16.31 -4.33 9.64
C CYS A 176 -17.56 -3.59 9.13
N ALA A 177 -18.57 -4.30 8.64
CA ALA A 177 -19.82 -3.68 8.20
C ALA A 177 -20.53 -2.96 9.35
N ARG A 178 -20.50 -3.51 10.58
CA ARG A 178 -21.08 -2.86 11.77
C ARG A 178 -20.24 -1.69 12.26
N GLY A 179 -18.91 -1.84 12.33
CA GLY A 179 -18.03 -0.83 12.91
C GLY A 179 -17.76 0.37 11.99
N VAL A 180 -17.56 0.12 10.69
CA VAL A 180 -17.31 1.17 9.68
C VAL A 180 -18.61 1.76 9.14
N ALA A 181 -19.70 0.98 9.11
CA ALA A 181 -21.04 1.39 8.70
C ALA A 181 -21.04 2.09 7.32
N ASP A 182 -21.70 3.24 7.21
CA ASP A 182 -21.89 3.98 5.96
C ASP A 182 -20.58 4.37 5.25
N ALA A 183 -19.45 4.40 5.97
CA ALA A 183 -18.15 4.74 5.38
C ALA A 183 -17.56 3.60 4.53
N LEU A 184 -18.07 2.37 4.63
CA LEU A 184 -17.51 1.16 4.01
C LEU A 184 -17.24 1.31 2.49
N PRO A 185 -18.13 1.93 1.67
CA PRO A 185 -17.88 2.14 0.24
C PRO A 185 -16.83 3.22 -0.05
N HIS A 186 -16.61 4.12 0.91
CA HIS A 186 -15.83 5.35 0.73
C HIS A 186 -14.38 5.20 1.19
N LEU A 187 -14.02 4.10 1.84
CA LEU A 187 -12.66 3.79 2.28
C LEU A 187 -11.92 2.98 1.20
N SER A 188 -11.75 3.57 0.00
CA SER A 188 -11.10 2.94 -1.16
C SER A 188 -9.83 3.68 -1.62
N THR A 189 -9.03 3.04 -2.48
CA THR A 189 -7.88 3.70 -3.11
C THR A 189 -8.31 4.86 -4.01
N THR A 190 -9.41 4.68 -4.77
CA THR A 190 -9.92 5.72 -5.67
C THR A 190 -10.25 6.99 -4.90
N GLU A 191 -10.93 6.83 -3.76
CA GLU A 191 -11.26 7.93 -2.87
C GLU A 191 -10.01 8.55 -2.21
N THR A 192 -9.06 7.72 -1.77
CA THR A 192 -7.78 8.20 -1.24
C THR A 192 -6.98 9.01 -2.28
N ALA A 193 -7.00 8.61 -3.55
CA ALA A 193 -6.36 9.36 -4.63
C ALA A 193 -7.05 10.73 -4.89
N ARG A 194 -8.37 10.83 -4.69
CA ARG A 194 -9.09 12.12 -4.72
C ARG A 194 -8.69 13.01 -3.54
N ASP A 195 -8.41 12.43 -2.38
CA ASP A 195 -7.89 13.18 -1.23
C ASP A 195 -6.46 13.67 -1.45
N MET A 196 -5.62 12.88 -2.14
CA MET A 196 -4.30 13.36 -2.57
C MET A 196 -4.42 14.60 -3.47
N ASP A 197 -5.42 14.67 -4.34
CA ASP A 197 -5.65 15.85 -5.19
C ASP A 197 -6.21 17.05 -4.41
N ALA A 198 -7.07 16.81 -3.43
CA ALA A 198 -7.51 17.86 -2.51
C ALA A 198 -6.34 18.41 -1.69
N LEU A 199 -5.45 17.52 -1.22
CA LEU A 199 -4.24 17.89 -0.50
C LEU A 199 -3.28 18.69 -1.38
N ARG A 200 -3.08 18.28 -2.63
CA ARG A 200 -2.33 19.06 -3.62
C ARG A 200 -2.87 20.50 -3.70
N ALA A 201 -4.18 20.65 -3.87
CA ALA A 201 -4.81 21.96 -4.00
C ALA A 201 -4.64 22.80 -2.72
N ALA A 202 -4.85 22.20 -1.54
CA ALA A 202 -4.69 22.86 -0.26
C ALA A 202 -3.24 23.29 0.05
N LEU A 203 -2.25 22.56 -0.49
CA LEU A 203 -0.83 22.90 -0.42
C LEU A 203 -0.41 23.97 -1.45
N GLY A 204 -1.31 24.38 -2.35
CA GLY A 204 -1.01 25.35 -3.40
C GLY A 204 -0.13 24.81 -4.54
N GLU A 205 -0.07 23.49 -4.70
CA GLU A 205 0.84 22.85 -5.65
C GLU A 205 0.14 22.57 -6.99
N PRO A 206 0.70 22.94 -8.15
CA PRO A 206 0.08 22.62 -9.44
C PRO A 206 0.14 21.11 -9.75
N ARG A 207 1.17 20.43 -9.27
CA ARG A 207 1.42 19.00 -9.40
C ARG A 207 2.06 18.47 -8.13
N ILE A 208 1.86 17.20 -7.80
CA ILE A 208 2.54 16.56 -6.65
C ILE A 208 3.71 15.70 -7.10
N GLY A 209 4.84 15.82 -6.41
CA GLY A 209 5.79 14.71 -6.32
C GLY A 209 5.20 13.61 -5.45
N PHE A 210 5.47 12.35 -5.78
CA PHE A 210 4.95 11.22 -5.00
C PHE A 210 5.97 10.08 -4.91
N LEU A 211 6.15 9.55 -3.70
CA LEU A 211 6.92 8.34 -3.41
C LEU A 211 6.04 7.34 -2.66
N GLY A 212 5.59 6.32 -3.38
CA GLY A 212 4.75 5.26 -2.82
C GLY A 212 5.51 3.95 -2.73
N VAL A 213 5.53 3.33 -1.55
CA VAL A 213 6.07 1.98 -1.35
C VAL A 213 4.94 0.98 -1.22
N SER A 214 5.06 -0.21 -1.83
CA SER A 214 4.09 -1.31 -1.65
C SER A 214 2.68 -0.89 -2.12
N TYR A 215 1.62 -1.01 -1.31
CA TYR A 215 0.31 -0.40 -1.62
C TYR A 215 0.40 1.08 -2.04
N GLY A 216 1.37 1.85 -1.53
CA GLY A 216 1.61 3.21 -1.99
C GLY A 216 1.90 3.28 -3.48
N SER A 217 2.53 2.26 -4.07
CA SER A 217 2.72 2.16 -5.53
C SER A 217 1.38 2.02 -6.28
N TYR A 218 0.45 1.24 -5.74
CA TYR A 218 -0.91 1.07 -6.27
C TYR A 218 -1.69 2.38 -6.17
N LEU A 219 -1.59 3.07 -5.03
CA LEU A 219 -2.19 4.39 -4.82
C LEU A 219 -1.63 5.45 -5.78
N GLY A 220 -0.31 5.49 -5.97
CA GLY A 220 0.32 6.39 -6.95
C GLY A 220 -0.14 6.10 -8.37
N ALA A 221 -0.24 4.83 -8.76
CA ALA A 221 -0.77 4.43 -10.05
C ALA A 221 -2.25 4.80 -10.23
N ALA A 222 -3.05 4.73 -9.17
CA ALA A 222 -4.44 5.19 -9.18
C ALA A 222 -4.53 6.71 -9.34
N TYR A 223 -3.68 7.47 -8.64
CA TYR A 223 -3.58 8.91 -8.81
C TYR A 223 -3.20 9.30 -10.25
N ALA A 224 -2.22 8.60 -10.83
CA ALA A 224 -1.82 8.82 -12.22
C ALA A 224 -2.92 8.48 -13.24
N ALA A 225 -3.79 7.50 -12.92
CA ALA A 225 -4.94 7.17 -13.76
C ALA A 225 -6.04 8.24 -13.70
N LEU A 226 -6.31 8.79 -12.51
CA LEU A 226 -7.39 9.75 -12.28
C LEU A 226 -7.00 11.20 -12.61
N PHE A 227 -5.74 11.56 -12.40
CA PHE A 227 -5.24 12.93 -12.52
C PHE A 227 -3.89 13.00 -13.27
N PRO A 228 -3.76 12.44 -14.48
CA PRO A 228 -2.48 12.33 -15.18
C PRO A 228 -1.74 13.68 -15.34
N GLN A 229 -2.48 14.76 -15.61
CA GLN A 229 -1.97 16.12 -15.77
C GLN A 229 -1.45 16.78 -14.47
N ARG A 230 -1.79 16.19 -13.32
CA ARG A 230 -1.42 16.69 -11.98
C ARG A 230 -0.29 15.88 -11.32
N VAL A 231 0.25 14.90 -12.04
CA VAL A 231 1.42 14.11 -11.63
C VAL A 231 2.69 14.92 -11.88
N GLY A 232 3.49 15.11 -10.82
CA GLY A 232 4.85 15.64 -10.87
C GLY A 232 5.87 14.52 -11.01
N ARG A 233 6.92 14.52 -10.18
CA ARG A 233 7.90 13.42 -10.13
C ARG A 233 7.37 12.30 -9.26
N MET A 234 7.03 11.18 -9.87
CA MET A 234 6.49 10.00 -9.20
C MET A 234 7.46 8.82 -9.21
N VAL A 235 7.77 8.29 -8.02
CA VAL A 235 8.56 7.08 -7.80
C VAL A 235 7.67 6.04 -7.12
N LEU A 236 7.56 4.86 -7.72
CA LEU A 236 6.77 3.75 -7.19
C LEU A 236 7.74 2.59 -6.88
N ASP A 237 7.91 2.30 -5.59
CA ASP A 237 8.88 1.32 -5.09
C ASP A 237 8.16 0.09 -4.53
N SER A 238 8.70 -1.10 -4.80
CA SER A 238 8.06 -2.37 -4.50
C SER A 238 6.65 -2.43 -5.08
N VAL A 239 6.61 -2.45 -6.41
CA VAL A 239 5.41 -2.17 -7.20
C VAL A 239 4.37 -3.30 -7.14
N VAL A 240 3.16 -2.96 -6.71
CA VAL A 240 1.96 -3.78 -6.84
C VAL A 240 1.49 -3.74 -8.30
N GLY A 241 1.32 -4.93 -8.89
CA GLY A 241 0.83 -5.05 -10.26
C GLY A 241 -0.68 -4.77 -10.38
N PRO A 242 -1.21 -4.60 -11.60
CA PRO A 242 -2.60 -4.22 -11.84
C PRO A 242 -3.59 -5.41 -11.76
N TRP A 243 -3.45 -6.24 -10.72
CA TRP A 243 -4.34 -7.37 -10.45
C TRP A 243 -5.47 -7.00 -9.49
N SER A 244 -6.44 -7.89 -9.30
CA SER A 244 -7.31 -7.77 -8.12
C SER A 244 -6.47 -8.04 -6.86
N TRP A 245 -6.88 -7.50 -5.73
CA TRP A 245 -6.20 -7.77 -4.45
C TRP A 245 -6.15 -9.27 -4.13
N TYR A 246 -7.22 -10.01 -4.43
CA TYR A 246 -7.22 -11.46 -4.22
C TYR A 246 -6.22 -12.20 -5.11
N ASP A 247 -6.13 -11.84 -6.40
CA ASP A 247 -5.12 -12.44 -7.29
C ASP A 247 -3.69 -12.06 -6.86
N PHE A 248 -3.48 -10.80 -6.44
CA PHE A 248 -2.21 -10.32 -5.91
C PHE A 248 -1.78 -11.08 -4.65
N ASP A 249 -2.70 -11.31 -3.72
CA ASP A 249 -2.42 -12.05 -2.49
C ASP A 249 -1.99 -13.51 -2.78
N LEU A 250 -2.58 -14.17 -3.78
CA LEU A 250 -2.14 -15.50 -4.23
C LEU A 250 -0.76 -15.46 -4.91
N VAL A 251 -0.47 -14.40 -5.65
CA VAL A 251 0.83 -14.12 -6.27
C VAL A 251 1.90 -13.96 -5.19
N GLN A 252 1.60 -13.20 -4.13
CA GLN A 252 2.43 -12.96 -2.97
C GLN A 252 2.67 -14.24 -2.17
N GLY A 253 1.61 -15.00 -1.84
CA GLY A 253 1.74 -16.25 -1.07
C GLY A 253 2.70 -17.25 -1.71
N ARG A 254 2.68 -17.38 -3.05
CA ARG A 254 3.66 -18.22 -3.77
C ARG A 254 5.07 -17.65 -3.75
N ALA A 255 5.23 -16.34 -3.71
CA ALA A 255 6.54 -15.70 -3.60
C ALA A 255 7.14 -15.88 -2.20
N LEU A 256 6.33 -15.79 -1.15
CA LEU A 256 6.73 -16.11 0.22
C LEU A 256 7.18 -17.55 0.40
N ILE A 257 6.50 -18.52 -0.23
CA ILE A 257 6.96 -19.93 -0.22
C ILE A 257 8.37 -20.03 -0.81
N ARG A 258 8.61 -19.43 -1.98
CA ARG A 258 9.95 -19.42 -2.59
C ARG A 258 10.99 -18.71 -1.73
N GLN A 259 10.63 -17.59 -1.12
CA GLN A 259 11.52 -16.84 -0.23
C GLN A 259 11.90 -17.65 1.00
N ARG A 260 10.95 -18.41 1.55
CA ARG A 260 11.20 -19.30 2.67
C ARG A 260 12.17 -20.41 2.29
N ASP A 261 12.10 -20.94 1.07
CA ASP A 261 13.08 -21.91 0.56
C ASP A 261 14.49 -21.31 0.43
N VAL A 262 14.58 -20.05 -0.01
CA VAL A 262 15.86 -19.32 -0.02
C VAL A 262 16.39 -19.13 1.40
N PHE A 263 15.53 -18.74 2.35
CA PHE A 263 15.91 -18.64 3.76
C PHE A 263 16.40 -19.98 4.32
N PHE A 264 15.75 -21.10 3.98
CA PHE A 264 16.19 -22.43 4.43
C PHE A 264 17.56 -22.81 3.88
N ALA A 265 17.79 -22.59 2.59
CA ALA A 265 19.09 -22.83 1.97
C ALA A 265 20.18 -21.92 2.57
N TRP A 266 19.87 -20.64 2.80
CA TRP A 266 20.76 -19.69 3.45
C TRP A 266 21.14 -20.10 4.87
N ALA A 267 20.16 -20.49 5.69
CA ALA A 267 20.40 -20.92 7.07
C ALA A 267 21.23 -22.22 7.12
N ALA A 268 21.01 -23.15 6.18
CA ALA A 268 21.80 -24.37 6.05
C ALA A 268 23.27 -24.09 5.67
N GLY A 269 23.51 -23.09 4.80
CA GLY A 269 24.86 -22.59 4.52
C GLY A 269 25.61 -22.10 5.76
N HIS A 270 24.87 -21.76 6.83
CA HIS A 270 25.38 -21.30 8.11
C HIS A 270 25.08 -22.29 9.27
N HIS A 271 24.96 -23.58 8.96
CA HIS A 271 24.57 -24.64 9.91
C HIS A 271 25.40 -24.67 11.19
N ARG A 272 26.69 -24.32 11.15
CA ARG A 272 27.55 -24.26 12.36
C ARG A 272 27.07 -23.21 13.36
N ARG A 273 26.50 -22.11 12.89
CA ARG A 273 25.94 -21.05 13.75
C ARG A 273 24.54 -21.43 14.24
N PHE A 274 23.66 -21.77 13.29
CA PHE A 274 22.23 -21.89 13.59
C PHE A 274 21.83 -23.27 14.10
N ALA A 275 22.60 -24.33 13.83
CA ALA A 275 22.30 -25.70 14.22
C ALA A 275 20.87 -26.17 13.84
N LEU A 276 20.33 -25.63 12.74
CA LEU A 276 18.99 -25.95 12.24
C LEU A 276 18.97 -27.11 11.24
N GLY A 277 20.14 -27.55 10.77
CA GLY A 277 20.29 -28.57 9.73
C GLY A 277 21.40 -28.20 8.73
N ALA A 278 21.98 -29.21 8.08
CA ALA A 278 23.09 -29.04 7.11
C ALA A 278 22.60 -28.74 5.68
N ASP A 279 21.31 -28.91 5.39
CA ASP A 279 20.68 -28.60 4.12
C ASP A 279 19.30 -27.94 4.31
N GLY A 280 18.74 -27.41 3.23
CA GLY A 280 17.45 -26.70 3.27
C GLY A 280 16.28 -27.59 3.71
N ALA A 281 16.33 -28.90 3.47
CA ALA A 281 15.27 -29.82 3.89
C ALA A 281 15.31 -30.02 5.42
N ALA A 282 16.50 -30.17 6.01
CA ALA A 282 16.68 -30.25 7.44
C ALA A 282 16.24 -28.95 8.14
N VAL A 283 16.58 -27.77 7.60
CA VAL A 283 16.10 -26.49 8.13
C VAL A 283 14.59 -26.36 8.02
N ARG A 284 13.98 -26.80 6.90
CA ARG A 284 12.53 -26.88 6.74
C ARG A 284 11.89 -27.75 7.83
N THR A 285 12.45 -28.93 8.11
CA THR A 285 11.97 -29.79 9.20
C THR A 285 12.12 -29.12 10.57
N ALA A 286 13.23 -28.42 10.82
CA ALA A 286 13.42 -27.64 12.05
C ALA A 286 12.35 -26.54 12.20
N TYR A 287 12.09 -25.77 11.13
CA TYR A 287 11.02 -24.78 11.09
C TYR A 287 9.64 -25.39 11.38
N GLN A 288 9.32 -26.53 10.76
CA GLN A 288 8.04 -27.22 10.96
C GLN A 288 7.88 -27.71 12.40
N ARG A 289 8.95 -28.22 13.03
CA ARG A 289 8.93 -28.57 14.45
C ARG A 289 8.62 -27.37 15.36
N VAL A 290 9.16 -26.19 15.06
CA VAL A 290 8.83 -24.96 15.80
C VAL A 290 7.35 -24.63 15.64
N ARG A 291 6.85 -24.57 14.40
CA ARG A 291 5.45 -24.24 14.13
C ARG A 291 4.48 -25.23 14.76
N ASP A 292 4.74 -26.54 14.64
CA ASP A 292 3.92 -27.61 15.21
C ASP A 292 3.96 -27.61 16.75
N GLY A 293 5.12 -27.30 17.33
CA GLY A 293 5.27 -27.12 18.77
C GLY A 293 4.40 -25.97 19.27
N LEU A 294 4.45 -24.82 18.61
CA LEU A 294 3.62 -23.65 18.94
C LEU A 294 2.13 -23.86 18.66
N ALA A 295 1.77 -24.70 17.67
CA ALA A 295 0.38 -25.08 17.43
C ALA A 295 -0.19 -25.93 18.58
N LYS A 296 0.62 -26.82 19.17
CA LYS A 296 0.21 -27.72 20.26
C LYS A 296 0.30 -27.07 21.63
N HIS A 297 1.35 -26.29 21.85
CA HIS A 297 1.68 -25.66 23.13
C HIS A 297 2.08 -24.19 22.89
N PRO A 298 1.11 -23.29 22.71
CA PRO A 298 1.36 -21.86 22.64
C PRO A 298 2.06 -21.36 23.91
N VAL A 299 2.96 -20.38 23.78
CA VAL A 299 3.71 -19.79 24.89
C VAL A 299 3.26 -18.35 25.10
N ASP A 300 2.58 -18.07 26.21
CA ASP A 300 2.05 -16.74 26.56
C ASP A 300 1.27 -16.11 25.39
N GLY A 301 0.31 -16.86 24.83
CA GLY A 301 -0.50 -16.41 23.69
C GLY A 301 0.21 -16.40 22.33
N PHE A 302 1.46 -16.84 22.23
CA PHE A 302 2.17 -17.00 20.95
C PHE A 302 2.05 -18.44 20.47
N GLY A 303 1.14 -18.65 19.52
CA GLY A 303 0.92 -19.92 18.83
C GLY A 303 1.38 -19.88 17.38
N ALA A 304 0.89 -20.82 16.58
CA ALA A 304 1.26 -20.94 15.17
C ALA A 304 0.84 -19.73 14.32
N ALA A 305 -0.29 -19.10 14.63
CA ALA A 305 -0.76 -17.91 13.91
C ALA A 305 0.16 -16.70 14.12
N GLU A 306 0.56 -16.44 15.37
CA GLU A 306 1.49 -15.36 15.72
C GLU A 306 2.89 -15.62 15.13
N PHE A 307 3.34 -16.88 15.14
CA PHE A 307 4.58 -17.29 14.50
C PHE A 307 4.55 -17.06 12.98
N ASP A 308 3.49 -17.47 12.28
CA ASP A 308 3.36 -17.24 10.83
C ASP A 308 3.38 -15.73 10.49
N ARG A 309 2.78 -14.88 11.33
CA ARG A 309 2.85 -13.40 11.19
C ARG A 309 4.27 -12.87 11.40
N ALA A 310 5.02 -13.42 12.37
CA ALA A 310 6.42 -13.06 12.59
C ALA A 310 7.30 -13.48 11.40
N VAL A 311 7.09 -14.69 10.88
CA VAL A 311 7.78 -15.20 9.68
C VAL A 311 7.48 -14.33 8.47
N TYR A 312 6.22 -13.95 8.23
CA TYR A 312 5.87 -13.01 7.16
C TYR A 312 6.67 -11.70 7.25
N ARG A 313 6.75 -11.11 8.45
CA ARG A 313 7.51 -9.87 8.70
C ARG A 313 9.02 -10.06 8.48
N ALA A 314 9.58 -11.21 8.86
CA ALA A 314 10.99 -11.52 8.71
C ALA A 314 11.36 -11.78 7.24
N LEU A 315 10.56 -12.56 6.51
CA LEU A 315 10.83 -12.90 5.11
C LEU A 315 10.82 -11.67 4.20
N GLY A 316 10.05 -10.63 4.55
CA GLY A 316 10.00 -9.37 3.79
C GLY A 316 11.30 -8.57 3.76
N ARG A 317 12.29 -8.85 4.63
CA ARG A 317 13.60 -8.18 4.64
C ARG A 317 14.71 -9.12 5.09
N ALA A 318 15.71 -9.34 4.23
CA ALA A 318 16.79 -10.29 4.49
C ALA A 318 17.58 -9.96 5.77
N GLU A 319 17.69 -8.69 6.18
CA GLU A 319 18.35 -8.28 7.43
C GLU A 319 17.75 -8.94 8.68
N ARG A 320 16.50 -9.42 8.61
CA ARG A 320 15.80 -10.05 9.73
C ARG A 320 16.03 -11.55 9.81
N TRP A 321 16.68 -12.15 8.81
CA TRP A 321 16.82 -13.60 8.71
C TRP A 321 17.72 -14.18 9.80
N THR A 322 18.77 -13.48 10.20
CA THR A 322 19.62 -13.90 11.34
C THR A 322 18.80 -14.00 12.62
N GLY A 323 17.98 -12.98 12.92
CA GLY A 323 17.08 -13.01 14.08
C GLY A 323 16.06 -14.15 14.01
N LEU A 324 15.48 -14.41 12.84
CA LEU A 324 14.57 -15.54 12.65
C LEU A 324 15.28 -16.88 12.90
N ALA A 325 16.45 -17.11 12.31
CA ALA A 325 17.19 -18.37 12.47
C ALA A 325 17.66 -18.58 13.92
N ASP A 326 18.16 -17.52 14.58
CA ASP A 326 18.53 -17.56 16.00
C ASP A 326 17.31 -17.83 16.90
N GLY A 327 16.13 -17.28 16.55
CA GLY A 327 14.87 -17.57 17.25
C GLY A 327 14.37 -19.00 17.09
N LEU A 328 14.46 -19.57 15.87
CA LEU A 328 14.14 -20.98 15.63
C LEU A 328 15.04 -21.90 16.47
N ARG A 329 16.35 -21.62 16.47
CA ARG A 329 17.33 -22.38 17.26
C ARG A 329 17.02 -22.29 18.75
N THR A 330 16.72 -21.10 19.24
CA THR A 330 16.41 -20.84 20.65
C THR A 330 15.17 -21.63 21.10
N TYR A 331 14.07 -21.54 20.34
CA TYR A 331 12.86 -22.31 20.64
C TYR A 331 13.11 -23.82 20.64
N LEU A 332 13.85 -24.36 19.67
CA LEU A 332 14.15 -25.80 19.61
C LEU A 332 15.03 -26.29 20.77
N ARG A 333 15.78 -25.40 21.41
CA ARG A 333 16.64 -25.73 22.56
C ARG A 333 15.86 -25.77 23.87
N ASP A 334 15.03 -24.76 24.13
CA ASP A 334 14.44 -24.54 25.46
C ASP A 334 12.99 -24.03 25.45
N GLY A 335 12.35 -23.92 24.29
CA GLY A 335 10.97 -23.45 24.16
C GLY A 335 10.79 -21.92 24.26
N THR A 336 11.87 -21.14 24.40
CA THR A 336 11.78 -19.68 24.52
C THR A 336 11.34 -19.04 23.21
N THR A 337 10.29 -18.21 23.27
CA THR A 337 9.71 -17.52 22.08
C THR A 337 10.15 -16.07 21.92
N GLY A 338 10.77 -15.46 22.93
CA GLY A 338 11.15 -14.04 22.92
C GLY A 338 11.80 -13.55 21.62
N PRO A 339 12.86 -14.22 21.10
CA PRO A 339 13.51 -13.81 19.85
C PRO A 339 12.66 -13.96 18.57
N LEU A 340 11.57 -14.74 18.61
CA LEU A 340 10.63 -14.89 17.50
C LEU A 340 9.50 -13.84 17.54
N ARG A 341 9.33 -13.14 18.66
CA ARG A 341 8.24 -12.18 18.84
C ARG A 341 8.61 -10.84 18.19
N PRO A 342 7.66 -10.15 17.55
CA PRO A 342 7.88 -8.79 17.09
C PRO A 342 8.03 -7.83 18.28
N ALA A 343 8.67 -6.68 18.06
CA ALA A 343 8.70 -5.60 19.05
C ALA A 343 7.31 -5.05 19.35
N GLU A 344 6.51 -4.82 18.30
CA GLU A 344 5.14 -4.33 18.43
C GLU A 344 4.12 -5.48 18.47
N PRO A 345 3.20 -5.47 19.45
CA PRO A 345 2.20 -6.52 19.60
C PRO A 345 1.22 -6.51 18.44
N PHE A 346 0.62 -7.68 18.18
CA PHE A 346 -0.27 -7.89 17.05
C PHE A 346 -1.69 -7.34 17.24
N ASP A 347 -2.06 -6.96 18.46
CA ASP A 347 -3.38 -6.49 18.88
C ASP A 347 -3.38 -5.06 19.46
N GLY A 348 -2.23 -4.38 19.42
CA GLY A 348 -2.13 -2.96 19.79
C GLY A 348 -2.96 -2.05 18.89
N ALA A 349 -3.26 -0.84 19.34
CA ALA A 349 -4.14 0.10 18.64
C ALA A 349 -3.72 0.35 17.18
N ALA A 350 -2.42 0.57 16.92
CA ALA A 350 -1.90 0.76 15.57
C ALA A 350 -2.11 -0.47 14.67
N SER A 351 -1.96 -1.68 15.23
CA SER A 351 -2.21 -2.93 14.51
C SER A 351 -3.70 -3.09 14.18
N ARG A 352 -4.60 -2.79 15.13
CA ARG A 352 -6.05 -2.86 14.90
C ARG A 352 -6.51 -1.93 13.79
N THR A 353 -6.06 -0.68 13.82
CA THR A 353 -6.36 0.29 12.77
C THR A 353 -5.75 -0.13 11.43
N TYR A 354 -4.51 -0.64 11.41
CA TYR A 354 -3.88 -1.13 10.18
C TYR A 354 -4.70 -2.26 9.54
N GLU A 355 -5.09 -3.27 10.31
CA GLU A 355 -5.81 -4.44 9.82
C GLU A 355 -7.22 -4.02 9.31
N ALA A 356 -7.94 -3.18 10.06
CA ALA A 356 -9.26 -2.67 9.65
C ALA A 356 -9.19 -1.89 8.32
N ALA A 357 -8.23 -0.97 8.21
CA ALA A 357 -7.99 -0.19 6.99
C ALA A 357 -7.59 -1.10 5.82
N ASN A 358 -6.72 -2.09 6.06
CA ASN A 358 -6.26 -3.01 5.03
C ASN A 358 -7.42 -3.76 4.37
N ARG A 359 -8.30 -4.38 5.19
CA ARG A 359 -9.44 -5.17 4.66
C ARG A 359 -10.45 -4.27 3.96
N THR A 360 -10.71 -3.09 4.53
CA THR A 360 -11.67 -2.16 3.94
C THR A 360 -11.22 -1.65 2.58
N VAL A 361 -9.97 -1.19 2.46
CA VAL A 361 -9.42 -0.69 1.19
C VAL A 361 -9.36 -1.81 0.15
N LYS A 362 -8.81 -2.98 0.51
CA LYS A 362 -8.69 -4.11 -0.43
C LYS A 362 -10.05 -4.54 -0.99
N CYS A 363 -11.09 -4.56 -0.17
CA CYS A 363 -12.43 -4.98 -0.62
C CYS A 363 -13.24 -3.89 -1.32
N ALA A 364 -12.90 -2.61 -1.12
CA ALA A 364 -13.51 -1.49 -1.83
C ALA A 364 -12.88 -1.20 -3.22
N ASP A 365 -11.74 -1.83 -3.53
CA ASP A 365 -10.97 -1.57 -4.75
C ASP A 365 -11.34 -2.42 -5.97
N GLY A 366 -12.31 -3.33 -5.85
CA GLY A 366 -12.78 -4.09 -6.99
C GLY A 366 -13.64 -5.32 -6.66
N PRO A 367 -13.95 -6.13 -7.68
CA PRO A 367 -14.80 -7.31 -7.52
C PRO A 367 -14.20 -8.35 -6.56
N ALA A 368 -15.07 -8.91 -5.72
CA ALA A 368 -14.73 -9.95 -4.76
C ALA A 368 -14.60 -11.35 -5.39
N PRO A 369 -13.75 -12.24 -4.82
CA PRO A 369 -13.74 -13.65 -5.19
C PRO A 369 -14.98 -14.37 -4.67
N ALA A 370 -15.37 -15.48 -5.31
CA ALA A 370 -16.39 -16.38 -4.75
C ALA A 370 -15.80 -17.21 -3.58
N PRO A 371 -16.57 -17.53 -2.53
CA PRO A 371 -16.07 -18.37 -1.42
C PRO A 371 -15.53 -19.74 -1.84
N ALA A 372 -16.12 -20.38 -2.86
CA ALA A 372 -15.64 -21.65 -3.39
C ALA A 372 -14.25 -21.53 -4.05
N ARG A 373 -13.95 -20.36 -4.64
CA ARG A 373 -12.62 -20.07 -5.17
C ARG A 373 -11.60 -19.99 -4.04
N VAL A 374 -11.95 -19.36 -2.92
CA VAL A 374 -11.07 -19.21 -1.75
C VAL A 374 -10.55 -20.57 -1.26
N THR A 375 -11.44 -21.53 -1.02
CA THR A 375 -11.04 -22.87 -0.55
C THR A 375 -10.27 -23.65 -1.62
N ALA A 376 -10.66 -23.54 -2.89
CA ALA A 376 -9.94 -24.19 -3.99
C ALA A 376 -8.49 -23.69 -4.14
N ASP A 377 -8.28 -22.37 -4.01
CA ASP A 377 -6.96 -21.76 -4.10
C ASP A 377 -6.10 -22.05 -2.86
N ILE A 378 -6.68 -22.08 -1.65
CA ILE A 378 -5.95 -22.54 -0.44
C ILE A 378 -5.49 -23.99 -0.61
N ARG A 379 -6.35 -24.90 -1.07
CA ARG A 379 -5.95 -26.29 -1.37
C ARG A 379 -4.82 -26.36 -2.39
N ARG A 380 -4.84 -25.48 -3.40
CA ARG A 380 -3.79 -25.41 -4.42
C ARG A 380 -2.46 -24.94 -3.83
N ILE A 381 -2.46 -23.91 -2.99
CA ILE A 381 -1.26 -23.46 -2.28
C ILE A 381 -0.75 -24.56 -1.36
N ARG A 382 -1.63 -25.27 -0.65
CA ARG A 382 -1.25 -26.39 0.24
C ARG A 382 -0.58 -27.57 -0.47
N ARG A 383 -0.82 -27.74 -1.77
CA ARG A 383 -0.10 -28.74 -2.58
C ARG A 383 1.33 -28.31 -2.93
N LEU A 384 1.62 -27.00 -2.90
CA LEU A 384 2.98 -26.48 -3.08
C LEU A 384 3.75 -26.56 -1.76
N ASP A 385 3.06 -26.25 -0.65
CA ASP A 385 3.62 -26.34 0.68
C ASP A 385 2.53 -26.71 1.69
N PRO A 386 2.65 -27.83 2.44
CA PRO A 386 1.62 -28.26 3.38
C PRO A 386 1.29 -27.27 4.51
N GLN A 387 2.24 -26.39 4.85
CA GLN A 387 2.14 -25.34 5.89
C GLN A 387 2.56 -23.98 5.29
N PRO A 388 1.75 -23.45 4.36
CA PRO A 388 2.05 -22.17 3.74
C PRO A 388 1.79 -21.02 4.72
N VAL A 389 2.58 -19.94 4.62
CA VAL A 389 2.29 -18.71 5.37
C VAL A 389 1.12 -18.00 4.66
N LEU A 390 -0.10 -18.17 5.19
CA LEU A 390 -1.32 -17.57 4.62
C LEU A 390 -1.63 -16.17 5.15
N THR A 391 -0.81 -15.61 6.04
CA THR A 391 -0.98 -14.27 6.62
C THR A 391 -1.16 -13.18 5.55
N GLY A 392 -0.55 -13.33 4.38
CA GLY A 392 -0.67 -12.38 3.27
C GLY A 392 -1.93 -12.52 2.40
N VAL A 393 -2.82 -13.51 2.66
CA VAL A 393 -4.02 -13.77 1.84
C VAL A 393 -5.27 -13.07 2.41
N GLU A 394 -5.11 -11.77 2.63
CA GLU A 394 -6.02 -10.90 3.38
C GLU A 394 -7.33 -10.60 2.62
N ALA A 395 -7.27 -10.47 1.29
CA ALA A 395 -8.42 -10.18 0.43
C ALA A 395 -9.40 -11.36 0.30
N SER A 396 -9.14 -12.50 0.95
CA SER A 396 -10.10 -13.60 1.05
C SER A 396 -11.40 -13.15 1.73
N VAL A 397 -11.32 -12.21 2.68
CA VAL A 397 -12.48 -11.65 3.40
C VAL A 397 -13.47 -10.98 2.44
N CYS A 398 -12.99 -10.49 1.28
CA CYS A 398 -13.83 -9.78 0.33
C CYS A 398 -14.96 -10.67 -0.23
N ALA A 399 -14.82 -12.00 -0.16
CA ALA A 399 -15.86 -12.95 -0.55
C ALA A 399 -17.20 -12.76 0.20
N TYR A 400 -17.15 -12.16 1.39
CA TYR A 400 -18.31 -11.86 2.24
C TYR A 400 -18.51 -10.36 2.48
N TRP A 401 -17.76 -9.48 1.79
CA TRP A 401 -17.90 -8.04 1.97
C TRP A 401 -19.30 -7.55 1.62
N HIS A 402 -19.79 -6.61 2.42
CA HIS A 402 -21.15 -6.07 2.31
C HIS A 402 -21.27 -5.05 1.17
N HIS A 403 -20.19 -4.33 0.86
CA HIS A 403 -20.07 -3.52 -0.34
C HIS A 403 -19.38 -4.31 -1.47
N ARG A 404 -19.90 -4.28 -2.70
CA ARG A 404 -19.33 -5.05 -3.82
C ARG A 404 -19.10 -4.15 -5.03
N PRO A 405 -17.91 -3.57 -5.18
CA PRO A 405 -17.57 -2.75 -6.34
C PRO A 405 -17.64 -3.57 -7.64
N ALA A 406 -18.33 -3.04 -8.64
CA ALA A 406 -18.41 -3.67 -9.95
C ALA A 406 -17.14 -3.46 -10.80
N ARG A 407 -16.38 -2.40 -10.52
CA ARG A 407 -15.19 -2.00 -11.29
C ARG A 407 -13.98 -2.00 -10.38
N ARG A 408 -12.82 -2.30 -10.96
CA ARG A 408 -11.53 -2.17 -10.29
C ARG A 408 -11.11 -0.70 -10.24
N THR A 409 -10.35 -0.34 -9.22
CA THR A 409 -9.61 0.93 -9.21
C THR A 409 -8.75 1.03 -10.48
N PRO A 410 -8.84 2.14 -11.25
CA PRO A 410 -8.03 2.34 -12.44
C PRO A 410 -6.57 2.55 -12.07
N LEU A 411 -5.63 2.06 -12.88
CA LEU A 411 -4.20 2.10 -12.57
C LEU A 411 -3.38 2.42 -13.81
N GLY A 412 -2.60 3.50 -13.71
CA GLY A 412 -1.83 4.06 -14.80
C GLY A 412 -2.68 4.74 -15.87
N SER A 413 -2.08 5.69 -16.59
CA SER A 413 -2.64 6.35 -17.76
C SER A 413 -1.54 6.60 -18.79
N PRO A 414 -1.82 6.46 -20.11
CA PRO A 414 -0.92 6.91 -21.16
C PRO A 414 -0.67 8.43 -21.14
N ASP A 415 -1.57 9.21 -20.55
CA ASP A 415 -1.46 10.66 -20.47
C ASP A 415 -0.62 11.13 -19.27
N ALA A 416 -0.28 10.22 -18.35
CA ALA A 416 0.59 10.54 -17.23
C ALA A 416 2.04 10.72 -17.72
N PRO A 417 2.81 11.65 -17.14
CA PRO A 417 4.23 11.76 -17.45
C PRO A 417 4.95 10.47 -17.06
N PRO A 418 6.07 10.14 -17.74
CA PRO A 418 6.91 9.01 -17.36
C PRO A 418 7.26 9.00 -15.88
N VAL A 419 7.08 7.85 -15.23
CA VAL A 419 7.40 7.64 -13.81
C VAL A 419 8.57 6.68 -13.65
N LEU A 420 9.15 6.65 -12.44
CA LEU A 420 10.18 5.66 -12.11
C LEU A 420 9.58 4.54 -11.26
N LEU A 421 9.70 3.31 -11.75
CA LEU A 421 9.32 2.09 -11.04
C LEU A 421 10.56 1.47 -10.43
N ILE A 422 10.47 0.95 -9.21
CA ILE A 422 11.59 0.32 -8.50
C ILE A 422 11.12 -1.02 -7.95
N ALA A 423 11.92 -2.07 -8.16
CA ALA A 423 11.62 -3.39 -7.62
C ALA A 423 12.89 -4.16 -7.30
N SER A 424 12.89 -4.87 -6.18
CA SER A 424 13.83 -5.95 -5.91
C SER A 424 13.42 -7.20 -6.67
N THR A 425 14.37 -7.93 -7.25
CA THR A 425 14.07 -9.10 -8.09
C THR A 425 13.52 -10.28 -7.29
N HIS A 426 13.87 -10.38 -6.00
CA HIS A 426 13.34 -11.39 -5.08
C HIS A 426 12.46 -10.78 -3.98
N ASP A 427 11.81 -9.65 -4.25
CA ASP A 427 10.78 -9.11 -3.34
C ASP A 427 9.66 -10.15 -3.12
N PRO A 428 9.48 -10.64 -1.87
CA PRO A 428 8.50 -11.69 -1.59
C PRO A 428 7.09 -11.14 -1.36
N VAL A 429 6.95 -9.83 -1.16
CA VAL A 429 5.69 -9.15 -0.83
C VAL A 429 5.05 -8.59 -2.10
N THR A 430 5.85 -7.94 -2.96
CA THR A 430 5.43 -7.39 -4.26
C THR A 430 6.36 -7.87 -5.37
N PRO A 431 6.14 -9.10 -5.89
CA PRO A 431 7.05 -9.70 -6.86
C PRO A 431 7.23 -8.84 -8.12
N VAL A 432 8.47 -8.75 -8.64
CA VAL A 432 8.90 -7.87 -9.75
C VAL A 432 8.01 -7.88 -10.99
N ARG A 433 7.31 -9.00 -11.26
CA ARG A 433 6.33 -9.09 -12.35
C ARG A 433 5.18 -8.07 -12.24
N GLY A 434 4.92 -7.54 -11.04
CA GLY A 434 3.98 -6.45 -10.81
C GLY A 434 4.48 -5.14 -11.41
N ALA A 435 5.75 -4.81 -11.20
CA ALA A 435 6.41 -3.66 -11.81
C ALA A 435 6.37 -3.73 -13.34
N LEU A 436 6.75 -4.88 -13.91
CA LEU A 436 6.71 -5.11 -15.36
C LEU A 436 5.30 -4.98 -15.94
N ALA A 437 4.29 -5.44 -15.20
CA ALA A 437 2.90 -5.34 -15.63
C ALA A 437 2.35 -3.91 -15.56
N LEU A 438 2.72 -3.15 -14.53
CA LEU A 438 2.31 -1.76 -14.38
C LEU A 438 3.04 -0.84 -15.37
N GLN A 439 4.32 -1.10 -15.66
CA GLN A 439 5.11 -0.34 -16.65
C GLN A 439 4.42 -0.27 -18.01
N ARG A 440 3.76 -1.35 -18.44
CA ARG A 440 3.00 -1.39 -19.71
C ARG A 440 1.80 -0.45 -19.74
N ARG A 441 1.33 0.04 -18.58
CA ARG A 441 0.23 1.01 -18.45
C ARG A 441 0.70 2.45 -18.26
N LEU A 442 2.02 2.66 -18.19
CA LEU A 442 2.66 3.94 -17.95
C LEU A 442 3.76 4.15 -19.02
N PRO A 443 3.38 4.47 -20.27
CA PRO A 443 4.31 4.67 -21.38
C PRO A 443 5.44 5.63 -21.03
N GLY A 444 6.64 5.36 -21.54
CA GLY A 444 7.84 6.14 -21.26
C GLY A 444 8.46 5.92 -19.87
N SER A 445 7.74 5.28 -18.93
CA SER A 445 8.28 4.95 -17.60
C SER A 445 9.37 3.89 -17.67
N ARG A 446 10.24 3.86 -16.64
CA ARG A 446 11.35 2.91 -16.55
C ARG A 446 11.39 2.18 -15.23
N LEU A 447 11.86 0.94 -15.31
CA LEU A 447 12.11 0.09 -14.17
C LEU A 447 13.57 0.16 -13.75
N VAL A 448 13.81 0.48 -12.48
CA VAL A 448 15.06 0.22 -11.79
C VAL A 448 14.90 -1.09 -11.03
N SER A 449 15.60 -2.11 -11.47
CA SER A 449 15.59 -3.44 -10.86
C SER A 449 16.82 -3.61 -9.99
N LEU A 450 16.62 -4.01 -8.74
CA LEU A 450 17.71 -4.40 -7.84
C LEU A 450 17.82 -5.92 -7.84
N HIS A 451 18.81 -6.43 -8.57
CA HIS A 451 19.16 -7.86 -8.61
C HIS A 451 19.89 -8.28 -7.35
N ASP A 452 19.89 -9.57 -7.05
CA ASP A 452 20.56 -10.12 -5.85
C ASP A 452 20.17 -9.37 -4.56
N ASP A 453 18.87 -9.07 -4.43
CA ASP A 453 18.27 -8.51 -3.24
C ASP A 453 16.94 -9.22 -2.96
N TYR A 454 16.63 -9.35 -1.67
CA TYR A 454 15.57 -10.19 -1.11
C TYR A 454 14.65 -9.37 -0.19
N SER A 455 14.44 -8.09 -0.52
CA SER A 455 13.79 -7.13 0.36
C SER A 455 12.54 -6.51 -0.26
N HIS A 456 11.62 -6.12 0.61
CA HIS A 456 10.45 -5.31 0.29
C HIS A 456 10.69 -3.84 0.70
N GLY A 457 10.64 -2.94 -0.28
CA GLY A 457 10.97 -1.52 -0.20
C GLY A 457 12.47 -1.27 -0.35
N VAL A 458 12.87 -0.68 -1.48
CA VAL A 458 14.26 -0.57 -1.92
C VAL A 458 14.82 0.83 -1.77
N PHE A 459 14.21 1.81 -2.45
CA PHE A 459 14.73 3.18 -2.56
C PHE A 459 14.81 3.83 -1.19
N ALA A 460 15.92 4.50 -0.87
CA ALA A 460 16.15 5.16 0.40
C ALA A 460 15.83 4.24 1.60
N SER A 461 16.14 2.95 1.45
CA SER A 461 15.88 1.90 2.45
C SER A 461 17.00 0.87 2.49
N ARG A 462 17.56 0.53 1.31
CA ARG A 462 18.68 -0.42 1.17
C ARG A 462 20.05 0.25 1.11
N GLY A 463 20.11 1.57 0.92
CA GLY A 463 21.37 2.31 0.76
C GLY A 463 22.13 1.95 -0.52
N ASN A 464 21.44 1.45 -1.55
CA ASN A 464 22.07 1.05 -2.80
C ASN A 464 22.33 2.28 -3.68
N ALA A 465 23.59 2.61 -3.91
CA ALA A 465 23.98 3.82 -4.64
C ALA A 465 23.44 3.89 -6.07
N CYS A 466 23.27 2.76 -6.77
CA CYS A 466 22.69 2.72 -8.10
C CYS A 466 21.19 3.07 -8.07
N VAL A 467 20.43 2.45 -7.16
CA VAL A 467 18.99 2.73 -7.02
C VAL A 467 18.75 4.15 -6.51
N ASP A 468 19.40 4.51 -5.41
CA ASP A 468 19.23 5.80 -4.76
C ASP A 468 19.75 6.94 -5.65
N GLY A 469 20.85 6.68 -6.37
CA GLY A 469 21.41 7.54 -7.39
C GLY A 469 20.41 7.90 -8.48
N THR A 470 19.87 6.86 -9.13
CA THR A 470 18.93 6.96 -10.25
C THR A 470 17.64 7.65 -9.82
N ALA A 471 17.04 7.22 -8.71
CA ALA A 471 15.78 7.78 -8.23
C ALA A 471 15.91 9.24 -7.81
N ALA A 472 17.00 9.60 -7.14
CA ALA A 472 17.23 10.99 -6.76
C ALA A 472 17.60 11.88 -7.95
N ALA A 473 18.23 11.36 -9.01
CA ALA A 473 18.40 12.11 -10.25
C ALA A 473 17.03 12.47 -10.82
N TYR A 474 16.20 11.46 -11.13
CA TYR A 474 14.84 11.64 -11.65
C TYR A 474 13.97 12.59 -10.81
N LEU A 475 14.02 12.49 -9.47
CA LEU A 475 13.29 13.41 -8.59
C LEU A 475 13.75 14.86 -8.75
N LEU A 476 15.02 15.12 -9.05
CA LEU A 476 15.56 16.48 -9.12
C LEU A 476 15.51 17.09 -10.52
N ASP A 477 15.84 16.32 -11.54
CA ASP A 477 15.94 16.78 -12.93
C ASP A 477 14.74 16.38 -13.79
N GLY A 478 14.06 15.29 -13.45
CA GLY A 478 13.00 14.67 -14.27
C GLY A 478 13.49 13.78 -15.39
N THR A 479 14.78 13.50 -15.44
CA THR A 479 15.39 12.58 -16.40
C THR A 479 14.97 11.17 -16.04
N VAL A 480 14.03 10.63 -16.81
CA VAL A 480 13.77 9.19 -16.80
C VAL A 480 14.86 8.51 -17.63
N PRO A 481 15.48 7.41 -17.14
CA PRO A 481 16.47 6.67 -17.91
C PRO A 481 16.00 6.31 -19.33
N ARG A 482 16.93 6.20 -20.29
CA ARG A 482 16.57 5.83 -21.67
C ARG A 482 16.06 4.39 -21.75
N THR A 483 16.66 3.50 -20.97
CA THR A 483 16.32 2.08 -20.84
C THR A 483 16.09 1.73 -19.38
N ASP A 484 15.57 0.54 -19.12
CA ASP A 484 15.52 0.03 -17.75
C ASP A 484 16.94 -0.05 -17.16
N VAL A 485 17.02 0.11 -15.84
CA VAL A 485 18.28 0.15 -15.09
C VAL A 485 18.37 -1.13 -14.27
N HIS A 486 19.53 -1.78 -14.34
CA HIS A 486 19.85 -2.97 -13.57
C HIS A 486 20.91 -2.60 -12.53
N CYS A 487 20.51 -2.61 -11.27
CA CYS A 487 21.39 -2.44 -10.12
C CYS A 487 21.67 -3.80 -9.49
N THR A 488 22.80 -3.94 -8.82
CA THR A 488 23.17 -5.16 -8.06
C THR A 488 23.06 -4.87 -6.57
N GLY A 489 22.40 -5.76 -5.85
CA GLY A 489 22.20 -5.74 -4.41
C GLY A 489 23.37 -6.36 -3.65
N PRO A 490 23.32 -6.33 -2.32
CA PRO A 490 24.37 -6.89 -1.46
C PRO A 490 24.33 -8.42 -1.37
N GLY A 491 23.36 -9.08 -1.98
CA GLY A 491 23.10 -10.50 -1.83
C GLY A 491 22.48 -10.86 -0.48
N LEU A 492 22.67 -12.12 -0.10
CA LEU A 492 22.20 -12.64 1.17
C LEU A 492 23.05 -12.12 2.34
N PRO A 493 22.47 -11.87 3.51
CA PRO A 493 23.19 -11.35 4.66
C PRO A 493 24.24 -12.35 5.17
N THR A 494 25.36 -11.83 5.66
CA THR A 494 26.33 -12.62 6.44
C THR A 494 25.96 -12.52 7.93
N PRO A 495 25.68 -13.63 8.63
CA PRO A 495 25.19 -13.64 10.01
C PRO A 495 26.10 -13.03 11.08
#